data_AF-A0A1F4VLT0-F1
#
_entry.id   AF-A0A1F4VLT0-F1
#
_cell.length_a   1.000
_cell.length_b   1.000
_cell.length_c   1.000
_cell.angle_alpha   90.00
_cell.angle_beta   90.00
_cell.angle_gamma   90.00
#
_symmetry.space_group_name_H-M   'P 1'
#
loop_
_entity.id
_entity.type
_entity.pdbx_description
1 polymer ?
#
loop_
_entity_poly.entity_id
_entity_poly.type
_entity_poly.pdbx_seq_one_letter_code
_entity_poly.pdbx_strand_id
1 'polypeptide(L)'
;MGFGAETLPNLKGDLIILTGVSANSGKLSTALSFMYQDRLKGEMTGFAKYELFPIWDLPKNHPINLAYEAATADIGDRVLSDEREGQGSVNYSRDLKAFSLLLSLSEIGGTYDPLKTYKSTTDMGVNMASKCILDEEEVSLAAIKEIGRRLNIYEQAKNEMARSHCAEILTEAQKYMDQLIPKHPG
;
A
#
# COMPACT_ATOMS: atom_id res chain seq x y z
N MET A 1 23.90 -11.97 3.02
CA MET A 1 23.68 -12.87 4.18
C MET A 1 22.30 -13.47 4.00
N GLY A 2 22.14 -14.79 4.16
CA GLY A 2 20.90 -15.51 3.86
C GLY A 2 19.96 -15.67 5.07
N PHE A 3 18.69 -15.99 4.82
CA PHE A 3 17.57 -16.08 5.78
C PHE A 3 17.72 -17.11 6.93
N GLY A 4 18.86 -17.80 7.05
CA GLY A 4 19.14 -18.80 8.10
C GLY A 4 20.34 -18.49 8.99
N ALA A 5 21.01 -17.34 8.81
CA ALA A 5 22.18 -16.96 9.61
C ALA A 5 21.82 -16.27 10.93
N GLU A 6 20.56 -15.83 11.10
CA GLU A 6 20.11 -15.03 12.23
C GLU A 6 19.43 -15.89 13.30
N THR A 7 19.85 -15.72 14.56
CA THR A 7 19.16 -16.29 15.72
C THR A 7 17.91 -15.46 16.00
N LEU A 8 16.77 -15.90 15.47
CA LEU A 8 15.49 -15.23 15.73
C LEU A 8 14.94 -15.64 17.10
N PRO A 9 14.28 -14.72 17.83
CA PRO A 9 13.61 -15.08 19.08
C PRO A 9 12.45 -16.04 18.82
N ASN A 10 12.17 -16.93 19.77
CA ASN A 10 10.96 -17.75 19.70
C ASN A 10 9.73 -16.87 19.93
N LEU A 11 8.89 -16.76 18.90
CA LEU A 11 7.61 -16.07 18.96
C LEU A 11 6.54 -16.95 19.59
N LYS A 12 5.54 -16.34 20.23
CA LYS A 12 4.39 -17.03 20.82
C LYS A 12 3.10 -16.38 20.32
N GLY A 13 2.09 -17.21 20.06
CA GLY A 13 0.78 -16.77 19.61
C GLY A 13 0.57 -16.94 18.11
N ASP A 14 -0.70 -16.99 17.71
CA ASP A 14 -1.11 -17.34 16.34
C ASP A 14 -1.05 -16.14 15.37
N LEU A 15 -0.94 -14.92 15.90
CA LEU A 15 -0.82 -13.67 15.14
C LEU A 15 0.34 -12.84 15.68
N ILE A 16 1.33 -12.61 14.82
CA ILE A 16 2.49 -11.78 15.13
C ILE A 16 2.41 -10.48 14.33
N ILE A 17 2.42 -9.36 15.04
CA ILE A 17 2.45 -8.02 14.43
C ILE A 17 3.91 -7.56 14.35
N LEU A 18 4.43 -7.44 13.13
CA LEU A 18 5.76 -6.91 12.87
C LEU A 18 5.68 -5.42 12.52
N THR A 19 6.19 -4.58 13.42
CA THR A 19 6.31 -3.13 13.23
C THR A 19 7.77 -2.70 13.19
N GLY A 20 8.05 -1.49 12.72
CA GLY A 20 9.41 -0.96 12.61
C GLY A 20 9.42 0.56 12.47
N VAL A 21 10.55 1.16 12.85
CA VAL A 21 10.69 2.62 12.96
C VAL A 21 10.76 3.35 11.61
N SER A 22 11.00 2.66 10.50
CA SER A 22 11.14 3.27 9.17
C SER A 22 10.77 2.30 8.04
N ALA A 23 10.60 2.81 6.82
CA ALA A 23 10.23 2.02 5.64
C ALA A 23 11.22 0.85 5.37
N ASN A 24 12.52 1.09 5.52
CA ASN A 24 13.58 0.11 5.23
C ASN A 24 14.13 -0.59 6.48
N SER A 25 13.35 -0.67 7.56
CA SER A 25 13.79 -1.28 8.83
C SER A 25 13.88 -2.81 8.81
N GLY A 26 13.89 -3.45 7.63
CA GLY A 26 14.03 -4.90 7.50
C GLY A 26 12.77 -5.74 7.79
N LYS A 27 11.59 -5.14 8.01
CA LYS A 27 10.34 -5.85 8.40
C LYS A 27 10.03 -7.07 7.53
N LEU A 28 10.05 -6.89 6.21
CA LEU A 28 9.78 -7.98 5.26
C LEU A 28 10.86 -9.06 5.35
N SER A 29 12.14 -8.66 5.44
CA SER A 29 13.24 -9.62 5.60
C SER A 29 13.09 -10.43 6.87
N THR A 30 12.75 -9.79 8.00
CA THR A 30 12.50 -10.46 9.27
C THR A 30 11.31 -11.42 9.17
N ALA A 31 10.20 -11.00 8.56
CA ALA A 31 9.04 -11.87 8.32
C ALA A 31 9.40 -13.09 7.46
N LEU A 32 10.16 -12.89 6.38
CA LEU A 32 10.64 -13.96 5.52
C LEU A 32 11.58 -14.92 6.27
N SER A 33 12.48 -14.42 7.12
CA SER A 33 13.35 -15.26 7.94
C SER A 33 12.54 -16.12 8.94
N PHE A 34 11.50 -15.56 9.57
CA PHE A 34 10.62 -16.33 10.46
C PHE A 34 9.91 -17.44 9.70
N MET A 35 9.21 -17.09 8.61
CA MET A 35 8.50 -18.08 7.80
C MET A 35 9.45 -19.16 7.26
N TYR A 36 10.65 -18.79 6.83
CA TYR A 36 11.66 -19.75 6.39
C TYR A 36 12.05 -20.74 7.50
N GLN A 37 12.28 -20.26 8.72
CA GLN A 37 12.57 -21.14 9.87
C GLN A 37 11.38 -22.03 10.23
N ASP A 38 10.15 -21.53 10.11
CA ASP A 38 8.93 -22.33 10.34
C ASP A 38 8.83 -23.45 9.29
N ARG A 39 9.08 -23.14 8.01
CA ARG A 39 9.12 -24.16 6.95
C ARG A 39 10.17 -25.24 7.23
N LEU A 40 11.36 -24.87 7.72
CA LEU A 40 12.39 -25.84 8.12
C LEU A 40 11.97 -26.75 9.28
N LYS A 41 11.04 -26.31 10.13
CA LYS A 41 10.45 -27.11 11.22
C LYS A 41 9.20 -27.89 10.80
N GLY A 42 8.74 -27.73 9.56
CA GLY A 42 7.49 -28.32 9.06
C GLY A 42 6.23 -27.55 9.46
N GLU A 43 6.37 -26.32 9.94
CA GLU A 43 5.27 -25.43 10.32
C GLU A 43 4.86 -24.53 9.14
N MET A 44 3.56 -24.27 9.00
CA MET A 44 3.01 -23.47 7.91
C MET A 44 2.42 -22.17 8.47
N THR A 45 3.18 -21.10 8.30
CA THR A 45 2.80 -19.73 8.68
C THR A 45 2.46 -18.89 7.45
N GLY A 46 1.43 -18.06 7.56
CA GLY A 46 1.01 -17.12 6.51
C GLY A 46 1.65 -15.74 6.64
N PHE A 47 1.42 -14.88 5.66
CA PHE A 47 1.89 -13.50 5.66
C PHE A 47 0.81 -12.58 5.10
N ALA A 48 0.41 -11.58 5.88
CA ALA A 48 -0.47 -10.53 5.43
C ALA A 48 0.21 -9.17 5.59
N LYS A 49 -0.15 -8.22 4.72
CA LYS A 49 0.37 -6.87 4.75
C LYS A 49 -0.74 -5.89 5.11
N TYR A 50 -0.49 -5.07 6.14
CA TYR A 50 -1.36 -3.95 6.47
C TYR A 50 -0.69 -2.64 6.07
N GLU A 51 -1.30 -1.94 5.13
CA GLU A 51 -0.99 -0.56 4.77
C GLU A 51 -2.29 0.21 4.57
N LEU A 52 -2.35 1.42 5.11
CA LEU A 52 -3.56 2.22 5.02
C LEU A 52 -3.73 2.86 3.64
N PHE A 53 -2.62 3.27 3.00
CA PHE A 53 -2.61 3.94 1.71
C PHE A 53 -1.62 3.27 0.73
N PRO A 54 -1.93 3.27 -0.58
CA PRO A 54 -3.21 3.67 -1.17
C PRO A 54 -4.36 2.74 -0.73
N ILE A 55 -5.60 3.24 -0.78
CA ILE A 55 -6.78 2.40 -0.51
C ILE A 55 -7.10 1.65 -1.80
N TRP A 56 -6.88 0.34 -1.75
CA TRP A 56 -6.81 -0.52 -2.94
C TRP A 56 -8.11 -0.60 -3.75
N ASP A 57 -9.27 -0.47 -3.12
CA ASP A 57 -10.58 -0.55 -3.79
C ASP A 57 -11.20 0.83 -4.07
N LEU A 58 -10.44 1.91 -3.89
CA LEU A 58 -10.77 3.22 -4.41
C LEU A 58 -10.08 3.45 -5.77
N PRO A 59 -10.72 4.18 -6.71
CA PRO A 59 -10.08 4.54 -7.97
C PRO A 59 -8.73 5.23 -7.78
N LYS A 60 -7.82 5.07 -8.75
CA LYS A 60 -6.52 5.78 -8.73
C LYS A 60 -6.70 7.29 -8.60
N ASN A 61 -7.65 7.86 -9.33
CA ASN A 61 -7.94 9.28 -9.35
C ASN A 61 -8.83 9.75 -8.18
N HIS A 62 -9.13 8.87 -7.22
CA HIS A 62 -9.86 9.23 -6.02
C HIS A 62 -9.03 10.22 -5.16
N PRO A 63 -9.60 11.32 -4.64
CA PRO A 63 -8.86 12.34 -3.89
C PRO A 63 -8.01 11.80 -2.75
N ILE A 64 -8.49 10.80 -1.99
CA ILE A 64 -7.70 10.09 -0.97
C ILE A 64 -6.39 9.49 -1.53
N ASN A 65 -6.45 8.74 -2.63
CA ASN A 65 -5.26 8.12 -3.25
C ASN A 65 -4.32 9.18 -3.84
N LEU A 66 -4.90 10.23 -4.41
CA LEU A 66 -4.17 11.41 -4.90
C LEU A 66 -3.48 12.19 -3.77
N ALA A 67 -4.11 12.31 -2.60
CA ALA A 67 -3.50 12.93 -1.42
C ALA A 67 -2.33 12.11 -0.87
N TYR A 68 -2.42 10.78 -0.93
CA TYR A 68 -1.28 9.91 -0.64
C TYR A 68 -0.13 10.15 -1.63
N GLU A 69 -0.39 10.18 -2.94
CA GLU A 69 0.65 10.46 -3.95
C GLU A 69 1.29 11.85 -3.76
N ALA A 70 0.49 12.87 -3.39
CA ALA A 70 1.01 14.17 -3.02
C ALA A 70 1.88 14.12 -1.74
N ALA A 71 1.52 13.30 -0.76
CA ALA A 71 2.29 13.13 0.46
C ALA A 71 3.65 12.42 0.24
N THR A 72 3.82 11.70 -0.87
CA THR A 72 5.03 10.94 -1.23
C THR A 72 5.69 11.43 -2.53
N ALA A 73 5.31 12.62 -3.02
CA ALA A 73 5.78 13.16 -4.28
C ALA A 73 7.31 13.39 -4.33
N ASP A 74 7.96 13.58 -3.18
CA ASP A 74 9.41 13.74 -3.05
C ASP A 74 10.18 12.43 -3.25
N ILE A 75 9.61 11.30 -2.83
CA ILE A 75 10.19 9.96 -2.99
C ILE A 75 9.66 9.21 -4.22
N GLY A 76 8.68 9.80 -4.93
CA GLY A 76 8.18 9.30 -6.21
C GLY A 76 7.33 8.04 -6.13
N ASP A 77 6.77 7.73 -4.95
CA ASP A 77 5.82 6.62 -4.81
C ASP A 77 4.49 7.01 -5.47
N ARG A 78 4.24 6.48 -6.68
CA ARG A 78 3.04 6.70 -7.48
C ARG A 78 2.01 5.59 -7.29
N VAL A 79 0.74 5.97 -7.30
CA VAL A 79 -0.38 5.04 -7.33
C VAL A 79 -0.53 4.47 -8.75
N LEU A 80 -0.53 3.15 -8.85
CA LEU A 80 -0.64 2.40 -10.09
C LEU A 80 -1.91 1.56 -10.07
N SER A 81 -2.58 1.42 -11.22
CA SER A 81 -3.65 0.45 -11.35
C SER A 81 -3.06 -0.97 -11.36
N ASP A 82 -3.66 -1.87 -10.59
CA ASP A 82 -3.36 -3.29 -10.58
C ASP A 82 -4.43 -4.03 -11.40
N GLU A 83 -4.08 -4.36 -12.65
CA GLU A 83 -4.96 -5.00 -13.63
C GLU A 83 -5.12 -6.52 -13.39
N ARG A 84 -4.40 -7.11 -12.43
CA ARG A 84 -4.42 -8.56 -12.18
C ARG A 84 -5.61 -9.00 -11.32
N GLU A 85 -6.13 -8.08 -10.51
CA GLU A 85 -7.43 -8.22 -9.87
C GLU A 85 -8.47 -7.59 -10.80
N GLY A 86 -9.42 -8.39 -11.29
CA GLY A 86 -10.33 -8.04 -12.39
C GLY A 86 -11.29 -6.86 -12.17
N GLN A 87 -11.06 -5.98 -11.19
CA GLN A 87 -11.80 -4.74 -10.99
C GLN A 87 -10.91 -3.67 -10.34
N GLY A 88 -10.38 -2.73 -11.14
CA GLY A 88 -10.06 -1.35 -10.74
C GLY A 88 -9.12 -1.14 -9.54
N SER A 89 -8.46 -2.17 -9.04
CA SER A 89 -7.68 -2.08 -7.81
C SER A 89 -6.42 -1.24 -8.01
N VAL A 90 -5.92 -0.63 -6.93
CA VAL A 90 -4.68 0.16 -6.97
C VAL A 90 -3.62 -0.37 -6.03
N ASN A 91 -2.37 -0.27 -6.48
CA ASN A 91 -1.18 -0.67 -5.73
C ASN A 91 -0.02 0.28 -6.06
N TYR A 92 1.20 -0.02 -5.61
CA TYR A 92 2.38 0.79 -5.92
C TYR A 92 3.61 -0.07 -6.22
N SER A 93 4.61 0.54 -6.87
CA SER A 93 5.70 -0.15 -7.56
C SER A 93 6.60 -1.04 -6.69
N ARG A 94 6.67 -0.79 -5.37
CA ARG A 94 7.55 -1.51 -4.44
C ARG A 94 7.01 -2.89 -4.06
N ASP A 95 5.69 -3.05 -4.02
CA ASP A 95 5.04 -4.27 -3.53
C ASP A 95 5.12 -5.43 -4.52
N LEU A 96 5.10 -5.12 -5.81
CA LEU A 96 5.28 -6.11 -6.87
C LEU A 96 6.60 -6.89 -6.74
N LYS A 97 7.67 -6.25 -6.21
CA LYS A 97 8.96 -6.91 -5.98
C LYS A 97 8.96 -7.80 -4.73
N ALA A 98 8.19 -7.45 -3.71
CA ALA A 98 8.06 -8.27 -2.50
C ALA A 98 7.29 -9.57 -2.78
N PHE A 99 6.29 -9.49 -3.66
CA PHE A 99 5.44 -10.63 -4.01
C PHE A 99 6.21 -11.80 -4.63
N SER A 100 7.16 -11.54 -5.53
CA SER A 100 7.97 -12.60 -6.15
C SER A 100 8.84 -13.37 -5.15
N LEU A 101 9.34 -12.68 -4.12
CA LEU A 101 10.11 -13.30 -3.04
C LEU A 101 9.23 -14.21 -2.17
N LEU A 102 8.01 -13.78 -1.87
CA LEU A 102 7.04 -14.58 -1.12
C LEU A 102 6.65 -15.85 -1.88
N LEU A 103 6.41 -15.74 -3.19
CA LEU A 103 6.15 -16.91 -4.04
C LEU A 103 7.33 -17.90 -4.02
N SER A 104 8.56 -17.39 -4.06
CA SER A 104 9.76 -18.24 -4.00
C SER A 104 9.85 -19.01 -2.67
N LEU A 105 9.47 -18.38 -1.56
CA LEU A 105 9.40 -19.03 -0.25
C LEU A 105 8.31 -20.11 -0.21
N SER A 106 7.17 -19.85 -0.86
CA SER A 106 6.05 -20.80 -0.91
C SER A 106 6.40 -22.15 -1.56
N GLU A 107 7.42 -22.18 -2.44
CA GLU A 107 7.89 -23.43 -3.03
C GLU A 107 8.55 -24.37 -2.02
N ILE A 108 9.08 -23.81 -0.92
CA ILE A 108 9.66 -24.61 0.17
C ILE A 108 8.56 -25.32 0.98
N GLY A 109 7.41 -24.69 1.18
CA GLY A 109 6.26 -25.30 1.88
C GLY A 109 5.42 -26.22 1.00
N GLY A 110 5.69 -26.31 -0.30
CA GLY A 110 5.05 -27.24 -1.22
C GLY A 110 3.65 -26.81 -1.68
N THR A 111 2.80 -27.78 -2.01
CA THR A 111 1.49 -27.52 -2.66
C THR A 111 0.46 -26.85 -1.74
N TYR A 112 0.55 -27.09 -0.43
CA TYR A 112 -0.41 -26.61 0.56
C TYR A 112 0.07 -25.37 1.32
N ASP A 113 1.11 -24.70 0.83
CA ASP A 113 1.64 -23.51 1.47
C ASP A 113 0.60 -22.38 1.44
N PRO A 114 0.26 -21.77 2.60
CA PRO A 114 -0.72 -20.69 2.67
C PRO A 114 -0.36 -19.48 1.80
N LEU A 115 0.93 -19.25 1.50
CA LEU A 115 1.33 -18.15 0.62
C LEU A 115 0.83 -18.34 -0.83
N LYS A 116 0.53 -19.58 -1.26
CA LYS A 116 -0.01 -19.87 -2.59
C LYS A 116 -1.49 -19.49 -2.75
N THR A 117 -2.17 -19.05 -1.68
CA THR A 117 -3.56 -18.57 -1.78
C THR A 117 -3.65 -17.15 -2.35
N TYR A 118 -2.58 -16.36 -2.28
CA TYR A 118 -2.55 -15.00 -2.80
C TYR A 118 -2.34 -15.00 -4.32
N LYS A 119 -3.22 -14.34 -5.07
CA LYS A 119 -3.11 -14.19 -6.53
C LYS A 119 -2.44 -12.86 -6.92
N SER A 120 -2.47 -11.89 -6.02
CA SER A 120 -1.88 -10.55 -6.22
C SER A 120 -1.31 -9.97 -4.93
N THR A 121 -0.63 -8.83 -5.04
CA THR A 121 -0.23 -8.00 -3.90
C THR A 121 -1.43 -7.42 -3.15
N THR A 122 -2.56 -7.24 -3.83
CA THR A 122 -3.83 -6.77 -3.25
C THR A 122 -4.47 -7.86 -2.38
N ASP A 123 -4.46 -9.12 -2.83
CA ASP A 123 -4.94 -10.27 -2.03
C ASP A 123 -4.18 -10.45 -0.71
N MET A 124 -2.90 -10.05 -0.69
CA MET A 124 -2.07 -10.06 0.51
C MET A 124 -2.42 -8.92 1.48
N GLY A 125 -3.07 -7.88 0.97
CA GLY A 125 -3.52 -6.73 1.72
C GLY A 125 -4.73 -7.05 2.60
N VAL A 126 -4.74 -6.53 3.83
CA VAL A 126 -5.89 -6.66 4.74
C VAL A 126 -6.58 -5.32 5.05
N ASN A 127 -6.37 -4.32 4.21
CA ASN A 127 -6.93 -2.98 4.38
C ASN A 127 -8.43 -2.95 4.03
N MET A 128 -9.25 -2.46 4.96
CA MET A 128 -10.71 -2.34 4.83
C MET A 128 -11.21 -0.89 4.95
N ALA A 129 -10.30 0.11 4.88
CA ALA A 129 -10.60 1.50 5.20
C ALA A 129 -11.73 2.12 4.36
N SER A 130 -11.84 1.77 3.08
CA SER A 130 -12.93 2.23 2.19
C SER A 130 -14.31 1.89 2.72
N LYS A 131 -14.48 0.74 3.38
CA LYS A 131 -15.77 0.28 3.93
C LYS A 131 -16.23 1.12 5.11
N CYS A 132 -15.35 1.94 5.66
CA CYS A 132 -15.61 2.83 6.78
C CYS A 132 -15.77 4.30 6.33
N ILE A 133 -15.76 4.58 5.02
CA ILE A 133 -16.09 5.91 4.49
C ILE A 133 -17.60 6.08 4.54
N LEU A 134 -18.06 7.02 5.37
CA LEU A 134 -19.48 7.29 5.59
C LEU A 134 -20.00 8.47 4.75
N ASP A 135 -19.10 9.38 4.35
CA ASP A 135 -19.40 10.55 3.54
C ASP A 135 -18.28 10.75 2.52
N GLU A 136 -18.58 10.45 1.26
CA GLU A 136 -17.66 10.52 0.13
C GLU A 136 -17.23 11.96 -0.18
N GLU A 137 -18.15 12.92 -0.04
CA GLU A 137 -17.88 14.33 -0.29
C GLU A 137 -16.95 14.90 0.79
N GLU A 138 -17.22 14.63 2.06
CA GLU A 138 -16.42 15.13 3.18
C GLU A 138 -14.97 14.64 3.09
N VAL A 139 -14.76 13.33 2.86
CA VAL A 139 -13.40 12.77 2.76
C VAL A 139 -12.68 13.27 1.51
N SER A 140 -13.39 13.44 0.39
CA SER A 140 -12.82 13.97 -0.85
C SER A 140 -12.38 15.43 -0.70
N LEU A 141 -13.20 16.27 -0.06
CA LEU A 141 -12.84 17.66 0.25
C LEU A 141 -11.65 17.75 1.23
N ALA A 142 -11.61 16.88 2.24
CA ALA A 142 -10.48 16.82 3.17
C ALA A 142 -9.18 16.42 2.47
N ALA A 143 -9.23 15.44 1.56
CA ALA A 143 -8.08 15.00 0.78
C ALA A 143 -7.58 16.10 -0.18
N ILE A 144 -8.47 16.85 -0.84
CA ILE A 144 -8.11 18.01 -1.68
C ILE A 144 -7.36 19.08 -0.87
N LYS A 145 -7.83 19.37 0.35
CA LYS A 145 -7.14 20.30 1.26
C LYS A 145 -5.73 19.81 1.63
N GLU A 146 -5.56 18.51 1.86
CA GLU A 146 -4.25 17.91 2.13
C GLU A 146 -3.31 18.03 0.93
N ILE A 147 -3.78 17.81 -0.31
CA ILE A 147 -2.99 18.01 -1.53
C ILE A 147 -2.50 19.47 -1.61
N GLY A 148 -3.39 20.44 -1.36
CA GLY A 148 -3.02 21.86 -1.32
C GLY A 148 -1.97 22.17 -0.23
N ARG A 149 -2.08 21.53 0.95
CA ARG A 149 -1.07 21.65 2.02
C ARG A 149 0.29 21.11 1.58
N ARG A 150 0.33 19.96 0.90
CA ARG A 150 1.57 19.36 0.37
C ARG A 150 2.22 20.24 -0.69
N LEU A 151 1.42 20.81 -1.60
CA LEU A 151 1.90 21.77 -2.60
C LEU A 151 2.63 22.94 -1.94
N ASN A 152 2.02 23.54 -0.91
CA ASN A 152 2.63 24.66 -0.17
C ASN A 152 3.93 24.23 0.54
N ILE A 153 3.98 23.03 1.12
CA ILE A 153 5.19 22.49 1.76
C ILE A 153 6.33 22.34 0.74
N TYR A 154 6.06 21.77 -0.43
CA TYR A 154 7.09 21.60 -1.45
C TYR A 154 7.53 22.91 -2.10
N GLU A 155 6.63 23.89 -2.20
CA GLU A 155 6.99 25.25 -2.61
C GLU A 155 7.97 25.89 -1.61
N GLN A 156 7.70 25.80 -0.31
CA GLN A 156 8.60 26.29 0.74
C GLN A 156 9.94 25.54 0.76
N ALA A 157 9.90 24.22 0.54
CA ALA A 157 11.09 23.39 0.43
C ALA A 157 11.87 23.58 -0.88
N LYS A 158 11.36 24.40 -1.82
CA LYS A 158 11.92 24.58 -3.17
C LYS A 158 12.11 23.27 -3.95
N ASN A 159 11.23 22.29 -3.71
CA ASN A 159 11.20 21.04 -4.46
C ASN A 159 10.26 21.20 -5.66
N GLU A 160 10.80 21.69 -6.77
CA GLU A 160 10.03 22.02 -7.98
C GLU A 160 9.37 20.78 -8.61
N MET A 161 10.02 19.62 -8.56
CA MET A 161 9.49 18.36 -9.08
C MET A 161 8.25 17.92 -8.30
N ALA A 162 8.35 17.84 -6.98
CA ALA A 162 7.23 17.45 -6.13
C ALA A 162 6.09 18.49 -6.17
N ARG A 163 6.43 19.79 -6.16
CA ARG A 163 5.45 20.87 -6.28
C ARG A 163 4.66 20.78 -7.59
N SER A 164 5.34 20.62 -8.72
CA SER A 164 4.69 20.52 -10.03
C SER A 164 3.75 19.32 -10.09
N HIS A 165 4.19 18.19 -9.56
CA HIS A 165 3.36 16.99 -9.46
C HIS A 165 2.13 17.18 -8.57
N CYS A 166 2.26 17.82 -7.40
CA CYS A 166 1.12 18.14 -6.55
C CYS A 166 0.12 19.09 -7.23
N ALA A 167 0.58 20.02 -8.07
CA ALA A 167 -0.31 20.93 -8.81
C ALA A 167 -1.15 20.19 -9.87
N GLU A 168 -0.53 19.22 -10.56
CA GLU A 168 -1.23 18.32 -11.50
C GLU A 168 -2.29 17.50 -10.77
N ILE A 169 -1.89 16.84 -9.68
CA ILE A 169 -2.77 15.99 -8.88
C ILE A 169 -3.92 16.79 -8.25
N LEU A 170 -3.68 18.03 -7.80
CA LEU A 170 -4.72 18.90 -7.27
C LEU A 170 -5.80 19.18 -8.32
N THR A 171 -5.39 19.43 -9.56
CA THR A 171 -6.30 19.63 -10.68
C THR A 171 -7.13 18.38 -10.98
N GLU A 172 -6.51 17.20 -10.88
CA GLU A 172 -7.21 15.91 -11.05
C GLU A 172 -8.23 15.65 -9.93
N ALA A 173 -7.85 15.89 -8.68
CA ALA A 173 -8.74 15.73 -7.54
C ALA A 173 -9.94 16.69 -7.61
N GLN A 174 -9.75 17.91 -8.10
CA GLN A 174 -10.83 18.86 -8.29
C GLN A 174 -11.83 18.39 -9.36
N LYS A 175 -11.34 17.80 -10.47
CA LYS A 175 -12.21 17.20 -11.50
C LYS A 175 -13.02 16.04 -10.95
N TYR A 176 -12.46 15.24 -10.04
CA TYR A 176 -13.20 14.17 -9.37
C TYR A 176 -14.35 14.76 -8.53
N MET A 177 -14.08 15.81 -7.77
CA MET A 177 -15.09 16.51 -6.96
C MET A 177 -16.24 17.07 -7.80
N ASP A 178 -15.93 17.65 -8.96
CA ASP A 178 -16.93 18.18 -9.89
C ASP A 178 -17.84 17.10 -10.49
N GLN A 179 -17.39 15.83 -10.51
CA GLN A 179 -18.19 14.68 -10.96
C GLN A 179 -19.05 14.09 -9.85
N LEU A 180 -18.61 14.18 -8.59
CA LEU A 180 -19.37 13.73 -7.42
C LEU A 180 -20.60 14.61 -7.17
N ILE A 181 -20.48 15.93 -7.35
CA ILE A 181 -21.59 16.86 -7.17
C ILE A 181 -22.41 16.87 -8.48
N PRO A 182 -23.64 16.31 -8.49
CA PRO A 182 -24.47 16.40 -9.68
C PRO A 182 -24.75 17.88 -9.96
N LYS A 183 -24.41 18.35 -11.17
CA LYS A 183 -24.88 19.64 -11.66
C LYS A 183 -26.40 19.59 -11.69
N HIS A 184 -27.07 20.17 -10.70
CA HIS A 184 -28.51 20.38 -10.77
C HIS A 184 -28.81 21.19 -12.04
N PRO A 185 -29.67 20.71 -12.96
CA PRO A 185 -30.22 21.59 -13.97
C PRO A 185 -31.14 22.58 -13.25
N GLY A 186 -30.73 23.84 -13.23
CA GLY A 186 -31.60 24.96 -12.85
C GLY A 186 -32.65 25.24 -13.93
#